data_AF-A0AAP3M7X7-F1
#
_entry.id   AF-A0AAP3M7X7-F1
#
_cell.length_a   1.000
_cell.length_b   1.000
_cell.length_c   1.000
_cell.angle_alpha   90.00
_cell.angle_beta   90.00
_cell.angle_gamma   90.00
#
_symmetry.space_group_name_H-M   'P 1'
#
loop_
_entity.id
_entity.type
_entity.pdbx_description
1 polymer ?
#
loop_
_entity_poly.entity_id
_entity_poly.type
_entity_poly.pdbx_seq_one_letter_code
_entity_poly.pdbx_strand_id
1 'polypeptide(L)'
;MNFQTMDKSLRQSRRAVLVLGGVSAALVTSVLLLSAKMYSQSNQVVLVPTVVSDGMVARGAVDKGYVEALALDAVYSMYNSSPKNLSYGRSVLERLSGPAERASILDSYDRIAKDITERKISTVFFPRKIEHNFAEYEVVVEGDLVTYLETTQVTREDRRILVRFKPQAGSVRLAAIGKISAEE
;
A
#
# COMPACT_ATOMS: atom_id res chain seq x y z
N MET A 1 69.55 -30.66 -17.55
CA MET A 1 68.22 -30.01 -17.42
C MET A 1 67.24 -30.77 -18.29
N ASN A 2 66.16 -31.27 -17.70
CA ASN A 2 65.26 -32.22 -18.36
C ASN A 2 64.16 -31.45 -19.13
N PHE A 3 64.42 -31.10 -20.38
CA PHE A 3 63.51 -30.26 -21.20
C PHE A 3 62.12 -30.90 -21.42
N GLN A 4 62.02 -32.23 -21.30
CA GLN A 4 60.77 -32.97 -21.48
C GLN A 4 59.77 -32.79 -20.32
N THR A 5 60.23 -32.54 -19.09
CA THR A 5 59.33 -32.26 -17.95
C THR A 5 58.82 -30.81 -17.99
N MET A 6 59.57 -29.91 -18.62
CA MET A 6 59.23 -28.50 -18.79
C MET A 6 58.13 -28.29 -19.84
N ASP A 7 58.14 -29.05 -20.94
CA ASP A 7 57.07 -28.99 -21.95
C ASP A 7 55.74 -29.56 -21.47
N LYS A 8 55.78 -30.61 -20.63
CA LYS A 8 54.57 -31.18 -20.01
C LYS A 8 53.94 -30.22 -19.01
N SER A 9 54.74 -29.56 -18.16
CA SER A 9 54.22 -28.58 -17.20
C SER A 9 53.65 -27.34 -17.90
N LEU A 10 54.29 -26.85 -18.97
CA LEU A 10 53.78 -25.73 -19.76
C LEU A 10 52.45 -26.05 -20.47
N ARG A 11 52.29 -27.26 -21.04
CA ARG A 11 51.01 -27.69 -21.64
C ARG A 11 49.91 -27.87 -20.60
N GLN A 12 50.25 -28.35 -19.39
CA GLN A 12 49.30 -28.50 -18.29
C GLN A 12 48.85 -27.14 -17.73
N SER A 13 49.77 -26.18 -17.58
CA SER A 13 49.45 -24.80 -17.19
C SER A 13 48.58 -24.10 -18.24
N ARG A 14 48.85 -24.28 -19.54
CA ARG A 14 47.99 -23.72 -20.62
C ARG A 14 46.58 -24.28 -20.58
N ARG A 15 46.43 -25.59 -20.35
CA ARG A 15 45.10 -26.22 -20.17
C ARG A 15 44.40 -25.72 -18.92
N ALA A 16 45.11 -25.55 -17.81
CA ALA A 16 44.55 -25.01 -16.57
C ALA A 16 44.06 -23.56 -16.76
N VAL A 17 44.82 -22.72 -17.45
CA VAL A 17 44.42 -21.33 -17.76
C VAL A 17 43.19 -21.30 -18.68
N LEU A 18 43.10 -22.18 -19.68
CA LEU A 18 41.92 -22.27 -20.55
C LEU A 18 40.68 -22.74 -19.79
N VAL A 19 40.82 -23.73 -18.90
CA VAL A 19 39.72 -24.21 -18.06
C VAL A 19 39.27 -23.10 -17.09
N LEU A 20 40.20 -22.41 -16.43
CA LEU A 20 39.90 -21.29 -15.54
C LEU A 20 39.22 -20.13 -16.28
N GLY A 21 39.68 -19.83 -17.50
CA GLY A 21 39.04 -18.83 -18.37
C GLY A 21 37.60 -19.23 -18.73
N GLY A 22 37.37 -20.49 -19.08
CA GLY A 22 36.03 -21.02 -19.37
C GLY A 22 35.09 -20.97 -18.17
N VAL A 23 35.56 -21.37 -16.99
CA VAL A 23 34.78 -21.31 -15.74
C VAL A 23 34.46 -19.87 -15.36
N SER A 24 35.42 -18.96 -15.49
CA SER A 24 35.22 -17.53 -15.19
C SER A 24 34.19 -16.90 -16.13
N ALA A 25 34.26 -17.21 -17.43
CA ALA A 25 33.28 -16.75 -18.42
C ALA A 25 31.87 -17.30 -18.14
N ALA A 26 31.76 -18.57 -17.74
CA ALA A 26 30.48 -19.18 -17.37
C ALA A 26 29.86 -18.51 -16.12
N LEU A 27 30.67 -18.19 -15.12
CA LEU A 27 30.21 -17.49 -13.91
C LEU A 27 29.71 -16.07 -14.25
N VAL A 28 30.46 -15.31 -15.04
CA VAL A 28 30.04 -13.97 -15.48
C VAL A 28 28.73 -14.03 -16.26
N THR A 29 28.61 -15.00 -17.18
CA THR A 29 27.39 -15.19 -17.97
C THR A 29 26.18 -15.53 -17.08
N SER A 30 26.38 -16.39 -16.07
CA SER A 30 25.32 -16.76 -15.12
C SER A 30 24.84 -15.55 -14.31
N VAL A 31 25.76 -14.71 -13.82
CA VAL A 31 25.41 -13.47 -13.10
C VAL A 31 24.65 -12.49 -13.99
N LEU A 32 25.06 -12.35 -15.26
CA LEU A 32 24.36 -11.50 -16.23
C LEU A 32 22.94 -12.00 -16.52
N LEU A 33 22.77 -13.31 -16.71
CA LEU A 33 21.46 -13.93 -16.91
C LEU A 33 20.57 -13.79 -15.66
N LEU A 34 21.14 -13.96 -14.47
CA LEU A 34 20.40 -13.76 -13.22
C LEU A 34 19.96 -12.30 -13.06
N SER A 35 20.82 -11.35 -13.40
CA SER A 35 20.53 -9.91 -13.36
C SER A 35 19.45 -9.52 -14.37
N ALA A 36 19.53 -10.05 -15.59
CA ALA A 36 18.51 -9.86 -16.61
C ALA A 36 17.16 -10.46 -16.20
N LYS A 37 17.17 -11.66 -15.59
CA LYS A 37 15.96 -12.27 -15.03
C LYS A 37 15.40 -11.45 -13.88
N MET A 38 16.22 -10.97 -12.95
CA MET A 38 15.76 -10.08 -11.87
C MET A 38 15.17 -8.76 -12.40
N TYR A 39 15.71 -8.22 -13.48
CA TYR A 39 15.16 -7.03 -14.12
C TYR A 39 13.81 -7.32 -14.83
N SER A 40 13.69 -8.49 -15.46
CA SER A 40 12.49 -8.90 -16.18
C SER A 40 11.39 -9.50 -15.30
N GLN A 41 11.72 -9.99 -14.11
CA GLN A 41 10.78 -10.69 -13.25
C GLN A 41 9.97 -9.67 -12.43
N SER A 42 8.83 -9.27 -12.97
CA SER A 42 7.79 -8.53 -12.25
C SER A 42 7.09 -9.45 -11.26
N ASN A 43 7.61 -9.57 -10.04
CA ASN A 43 6.88 -10.22 -8.95
C ASN A 43 5.67 -9.35 -8.57
N GLN A 44 4.50 -9.63 -9.15
CA GLN A 44 3.23 -9.14 -8.63
C GLN A 44 2.91 -9.89 -7.33
N VAL A 45 3.27 -9.28 -6.21
CA VAL A 45 2.84 -9.77 -4.90
C VAL A 45 1.49 -9.14 -4.61
N VAL A 46 0.41 -9.83 -4.96
CA VAL A 46 -0.94 -9.48 -4.50
C VAL A 46 -1.06 -9.98 -3.06
N LEU A 47 -0.84 -9.08 -2.11
CA LEU A 47 -1.12 -9.33 -0.70
C LEU A 47 -2.39 -8.56 -0.34
N VAL A 48 -3.42 -9.32 0.06
CA VAL A 48 -4.59 -8.81 0.79
C VAL A 48 -4.28 -8.94 2.27
N PRO A 49 -4.01 -7.84 3.01
CA PRO A 49 -4.32 -7.89 4.43
C PRO A 49 -4.99 -6.62 4.97
N THR A 50 -5.91 -6.84 5.90
CA THR A 50 -6.57 -5.86 6.80
C THR A 50 -5.59 -5.17 7.78
N VAL A 51 -4.29 -5.40 7.65
CA VAL A 51 -3.25 -4.83 8.52
C VAL A 51 -2.00 -4.53 7.69
N VAL A 52 -1.82 -3.26 7.37
CA VAL A 52 -0.61 -2.73 6.73
C VAL A 52 0.49 -2.62 7.78
N SER A 53 1.50 -3.49 7.72
CA SER A 53 2.79 -3.28 8.40
C SER A 53 3.81 -2.77 7.38
N ASP A 54 4.69 -1.86 7.82
CA ASP A 54 5.71 -1.24 6.98
C ASP A 54 6.56 -2.30 6.26
N GLY A 55 6.50 -2.30 4.92
CA GLY A 55 7.25 -3.21 4.06
C GLY A 55 6.49 -3.76 2.84
N MET A 56 5.24 -3.37 2.59
CA MET A 56 4.41 -3.99 1.55
C MET A 56 4.42 -3.18 0.25
N VAL A 57 5.07 -3.71 -0.79
CA VAL A 57 5.28 -3.06 -2.10
C VAL A 57 4.47 -3.79 -3.18
N ALA A 58 3.56 -3.09 -3.85
CA ALA A 58 2.94 -3.52 -5.09
C ALA A 58 3.72 -2.89 -6.26
N ARG A 59 4.68 -3.63 -6.81
CA ARG A 59 5.36 -3.20 -8.06
C ARG A 59 4.54 -3.66 -9.26
N GLY A 60 3.91 -2.69 -9.93
CA GLY A 60 3.31 -2.85 -11.26
C GLY A 60 1.79 -2.84 -11.22
N ALA A 61 1.23 -1.69 -11.61
CA ALA A 61 -0.19 -1.33 -11.61
C ALA A 61 -0.85 -1.50 -10.23
N VAL A 62 -1.25 -0.37 -9.64
CA VAL A 62 -2.05 -0.39 -8.43
C VAL A 62 -3.37 -1.10 -8.76
N ASP A 63 -3.54 -2.31 -8.23
CA ASP A 63 -4.72 -3.13 -8.50
C ASP A 63 -5.99 -2.41 -7.99
N LYS A 64 -7.07 -2.47 -8.78
CA LYS A 64 -8.36 -1.84 -8.43
C LYS A 64 -8.84 -2.32 -7.06
N GLY A 65 -8.78 -3.62 -6.83
CA GLY A 65 -9.22 -4.22 -5.56
C GLY A 65 -8.38 -3.76 -4.37
N TYR A 66 -7.10 -3.44 -4.59
CA TYR A 66 -6.21 -2.95 -3.54
C TYR A 66 -6.55 -1.52 -3.11
N VAL A 67 -6.75 -0.58 -4.06
CA VAL A 67 -7.16 0.80 -3.71
C VAL A 67 -8.55 0.80 -3.10
N GLU A 68 -9.45 -0.03 -3.61
CA GLU A 68 -10.79 -0.17 -3.08
C GLU A 68 -10.78 -0.64 -1.62
N ALA A 69 -10.00 -1.68 -1.32
CA ALA A 69 -9.85 -2.18 0.05
C ALA A 69 -9.28 -1.12 0.99
N LEU A 70 -8.26 -0.38 0.57
CA LEU A 70 -7.68 0.72 1.35
C LEU A 70 -8.68 1.88 1.53
N ALA A 71 -9.48 2.19 0.51
CA ALA A 71 -10.49 3.24 0.59
C ALA A 71 -11.61 2.85 1.58
N LEU A 72 -12.09 1.61 1.52
CA LEU A 72 -13.09 1.12 2.46
C LEU A 72 -12.56 1.09 3.89
N ASP A 73 -11.31 0.67 4.10
CA ASP A 73 -10.69 0.65 5.44
C ASP A 73 -10.55 2.08 6.01
N ALA A 74 -10.15 3.05 5.17
CA ALA A 74 -10.11 4.46 5.56
C ALA A 74 -11.50 5.02 5.87
N VAL A 75 -12.51 4.71 5.03
CA VAL A 75 -13.89 5.15 5.22
C VAL A 75 -14.49 4.57 6.49
N TYR A 76 -14.35 3.27 6.74
CA TYR A 76 -14.86 2.66 7.96
C TYR A 76 -14.14 3.19 9.20
N SER A 77 -12.84 3.40 9.13
CA SER A 77 -12.07 3.94 10.26
C SER A 77 -12.46 5.38 10.61
N MET A 78 -12.90 6.16 9.62
CA MET A 78 -13.34 7.55 9.82
C MET A 78 -14.82 7.62 10.25
N TYR A 79 -15.72 6.90 9.56
CA TYR A 79 -17.17 7.10 9.64
C TYR A 79 -17.94 6.00 10.39
N ASN A 80 -17.29 4.90 10.78
CA ASN A 80 -17.88 3.90 11.68
C ASN A 80 -17.37 4.11 13.11
N SER A 81 -17.75 5.24 13.69
CA SER A 81 -17.14 5.77 14.91
C SER A 81 -18.14 5.83 16.06
N SER A 82 -17.71 5.39 17.24
CA SER A 82 -18.44 5.37 18.51
C SER A 82 -17.44 5.63 19.65
N PRO A 83 -17.86 6.08 20.84
CA PRO A 83 -16.93 6.37 21.94
C PRO A 83 -16.03 5.20 22.34
N LYS A 84 -16.43 3.96 22.01
CA LYS A 84 -15.70 2.73 22.33
C LYS A 84 -14.64 2.33 21.32
N ASN A 85 -14.70 2.80 20.07
CA ASN A 85 -13.81 2.35 18.98
C ASN A 85 -12.99 3.47 18.32
N LEU A 86 -13.06 4.71 18.84
CA LEU A 86 -12.29 5.85 18.31
C LEU A 86 -10.77 5.59 18.30
N SER A 87 -10.24 4.91 19.33
CA SER A 87 -8.82 4.56 19.39
C SER A 87 -8.40 3.62 18.24
N TYR A 88 -9.29 2.70 17.87
CA TYR A 88 -9.04 1.76 16.77
C TYR A 88 -9.01 2.49 15.43
N GLY A 89 -10.04 3.29 15.13
CA GLY A 89 -10.12 4.07 13.89
C GLY A 89 -8.92 5.00 13.71
N ARG A 90 -8.50 5.67 14.80
CA ARG A 90 -7.28 6.49 14.81
C ARG A 90 -6.04 5.71 14.42
N SER A 91 -5.84 4.52 15.00
CA SER A 91 -4.67 3.68 14.71
C SER A 91 -4.62 3.21 13.26
N VAL A 92 -5.78 2.95 12.64
CA VAL A 92 -5.88 2.53 11.25
C VAL A 92 -5.53 3.70 10.33
N LEU A 93 -6.15 4.87 10.56
CA LEU A 93 -5.84 6.09 9.78
C LEU A 93 -4.36 6.47 9.90
N GLU A 94 -3.75 6.30 11.07
CA GLU A 94 -2.32 6.51 11.26
C GLU A 94 -1.48 5.62 10.36
N ARG A 95 -1.78 4.31 10.26
CA ARG A 95 -1.05 3.37 9.40
C ARG A 95 -1.26 3.65 7.91
N LEU A 96 -2.49 3.99 7.51
CA LEU A 96 -2.85 4.23 6.11
C LEU A 96 -2.27 5.57 5.60
N SER A 97 -2.17 6.58 6.45
CA SER A 97 -1.74 7.93 6.06
C SER A 97 -0.27 8.00 5.68
N GLY A 98 0.05 8.84 4.69
CA GLY A 98 1.42 9.21 4.37
C GLY A 98 2.07 10.04 5.48
N PRO A 99 3.42 10.01 5.66
CA PRO A 99 4.09 10.78 6.71
C PRO A 99 3.83 12.29 6.66
N ALA A 100 3.62 12.86 5.48
CA ALA A 100 3.38 14.29 5.31
C ALA A 100 1.94 14.69 5.69
N GLU A 101 0.95 13.86 5.35
CA GLU A 101 -0.47 14.16 5.52
C GLU A 101 -1.05 13.64 6.85
N ARG A 102 -0.37 12.68 7.49
CA ARG A 102 -0.81 12.01 8.73
C ARG A 102 -1.23 12.99 9.82
N ALA A 103 -0.44 14.03 10.10
CA ALA A 103 -0.75 14.99 11.15
C ALA A 103 -2.08 15.70 10.90
N SER A 104 -2.34 16.13 9.66
CA SER A 104 -3.58 16.82 9.28
C SER A 104 -4.79 15.91 9.35
N ILE A 105 -4.65 14.65 8.93
CA ILE A 105 -5.74 13.65 8.96
C ILE A 105 -6.09 13.31 10.41
N LEU A 106 -5.07 13.06 11.24
CA LEU A 106 -5.27 12.72 12.65
C LEU A 106 -5.84 13.90 13.46
N ASP A 107 -5.42 15.15 13.22
CA ASP A 107 -6.03 16.31 13.89
C ASP A 107 -7.51 16.47 13.53
N SER A 108 -7.84 16.26 12.26
CA SER A 108 -9.23 16.29 11.79
C SER A 108 -10.05 15.17 12.44
N TYR A 109 -9.47 13.97 12.56
CA TYR A 109 -10.09 12.84 13.24
C TYR A 109 -10.29 13.12 14.73
N ASP A 110 -9.25 13.60 15.43
CA ASP A 110 -9.27 13.85 16.87
C ASP A 110 -10.33 14.92 17.24
N ARG A 111 -10.55 15.91 16.36
CA ARG A 111 -11.63 16.89 16.49
C ARG A 111 -13.02 16.26 16.39
N ILE A 112 -13.23 15.37 15.41
CA ILE A 112 -14.49 14.62 15.26
C ILE A 112 -14.70 13.66 16.44
N ALA A 113 -13.65 12.97 16.86
CA ALA A 113 -13.64 12.04 17.98
C ALA A 113 -14.05 12.71 19.29
N LYS A 114 -13.63 13.97 19.51
CA LYS A 114 -14.04 14.77 20.65
C LYS A 114 -15.56 15.01 20.65
N ASP A 115 -16.13 15.46 19.53
CA ASP A 115 -17.59 15.66 19.39
C ASP A 115 -18.39 14.36 19.62
N ILE A 116 -17.90 13.26 19.03
CA ILE A 116 -18.49 11.91 19.19
C ILE A 116 -18.52 11.49 20.67
N THR A 117 -17.43 11.76 21.40
CA THR A 117 -17.30 11.40 22.82
C THR A 117 -18.18 12.27 23.70
N GLU A 118 -18.13 13.60 23.53
CA GLU A 118 -18.89 14.56 24.34
C GLU A 118 -20.40 14.37 24.18
N ARG A 119 -20.84 14.09 22.96
CA ARG A 119 -22.27 13.96 22.62
C ARG A 119 -22.76 12.51 22.64
N LYS A 120 -21.90 11.53 22.95
CA LYS A 120 -22.20 10.09 22.92
C LYS A 120 -22.85 9.64 21.59
N ILE A 121 -22.36 10.21 20.49
CA ILE A 121 -22.83 9.90 19.15
C ILE A 121 -22.22 8.57 18.71
N SER A 122 -22.94 7.77 17.94
CA SER A 122 -22.37 6.66 17.18
C SER A 122 -22.75 6.80 15.72
N THR A 123 -21.83 6.55 14.82
CA THR A 123 -22.01 6.70 13.37
C THR A 123 -21.72 5.39 12.69
N VAL A 124 -22.51 5.06 11.67
CA VAL A 124 -22.32 3.88 10.84
C VAL A 124 -22.50 4.30 9.39
N PHE A 125 -21.55 3.92 8.54
CA PHE A 125 -21.58 4.22 7.12
C PHE A 125 -21.92 2.96 6.30
N PHE A 126 -22.93 3.07 5.44
CA PHE A 126 -23.41 1.99 4.58
C PHE A 126 -23.06 2.30 3.12
N PRO A 127 -21.94 1.77 2.58
CA PRO A 127 -21.57 2.01 1.19
C PRO A 127 -22.57 1.35 0.23
N ARG A 128 -22.99 2.10 -0.80
CA ARG A 128 -23.88 1.65 -1.88
C ARG A 128 -23.15 1.50 -3.21
N LYS A 129 -22.22 2.42 -3.50
CA LYS A 129 -21.49 2.46 -4.76
C LYS A 129 -20.07 2.98 -4.54
N ILE A 130 -19.13 2.45 -5.33
CA ILE A 130 -17.73 2.87 -5.32
C ILE A 130 -17.34 3.22 -6.75
N GLU A 131 -16.82 4.43 -6.94
CA GLU A 131 -16.27 4.92 -8.21
C GLU A 131 -14.76 5.11 -8.07
N HIS A 132 -14.01 4.72 -9.11
CA HIS A 132 -12.55 4.75 -9.11
C HIS A 132 -12.07 5.66 -10.22
N ASN A 133 -11.20 6.60 -9.86
CA ASN A 133 -10.43 7.40 -10.80
C ASN A 133 -8.95 7.04 -10.66
N PHE A 134 -8.48 6.12 -11.50
CA PHE A 134 -7.10 5.65 -11.49
C PHE A 134 -6.09 6.68 -12.01
N ALA A 135 -6.53 7.65 -12.81
CA ALA A 135 -5.65 8.69 -13.32
C ALA A 135 -5.18 9.62 -12.19
N GLU A 136 -6.10 9.94 -11.27
CA GLU A 136 -5.87 10.87 -10.15
C GLU A 136 -5.63 10.16 -8.80
N TYR A 137 -5.63 8.81 -8.77
CA TYR A 137 -5.58 8.01 -7.54
C TYR A 137 -6.67 8.38 -6.52
N GLU A 138 -7.90 8.58 -7.02
CA GLU A 138 -9.05 8.93 -6.21
C GLU A 138 -10.10 7.81 -6.21
N VAL A 139 -10.74 7.63 -5.06
CA VAL A 139 -11.90 6.74 -4.91
C VAL A 139 -13.03 7.54 -4.28
N VAL A 140 -14.20 7.50 -4.91
CA VAL A 140 -15.42 8.09 -4.38
C VAL A 140 -16.30 6.96 -3.86
N VAL A 141 -16.59 6.99 -2.56
CA VAL A 141 -17.50 6.04 -1.92
C VAL A 141 -18.81 6.75 -1.61
N GLU A 142 -19.89 6.27 -2.23
CA GLU A 142 -21.24 6.80 -2.05
C GLU A 142 -22.03 5.85 -1.14
N GLY A 143 -22.75 6.40 -0.17
CA GLY A 143 -23.45 5.60 0.83
C GLY A 143 -24.25 6.43 1.80
N ASP A 144 -24.90 5.75 2.74
CA ASP A 144 -25.68 6.41 3.79
C ASP A 144 -24.86 6.52 5.07
N LEU A 145 -24.75 7.72 5.64
CA LEU A 145 -24.25 7.91 7.00
C LEU A 145 -25.42 7.95 7.97
N VAL A 146 -25.50 6.96 8.84
CA VAL A 146 -26.51 6.90 9.89
C VAL A 146 -25.87 7.32 11.21
N THR A 147 -26.53 8.25 11.89
CA THR A 147 -26.10 8.78 13.18
C THR A 147 -27.08 8.36 14.26
N TYR A 148 -26.55 7.76 15.30
CA TYR A 148 -27.25 7.31 16.50
C TYR A 148 -26.84 8.18 17.68
N LEU A 149 -27.82 8.53 18.51
CA LEU A 149 -27.58 9.07 19.84
C LEU A 149 -28.00 7.98 20.83
N GLU A 150 -27.01 7.39 21.50
CA GLU A 150 -27.18 6.17 22.30
C GLU A 150 -27.83 5.03 21.50
N THR A 151 -29.14 4.80 21.65
CA THR A 151 -29.90 3.74 20.97
C THR A 151 -30.85 4.25 19.89
N THR A 152 -31.03 5.56 19.78
CA THR A 152 -32.01 6.16 18.87
C THR A 152 -31.32 6.70 17.62
N GLN A 153 -31.84 6.32 16.44
CA GLN A 153 -31.38 6.91 15.19
C GLN A 153 -31.88 8.35 15.09
N VAL A 154 -30.96 9.30 14.93
CA VAL A 154 -31.27 10.73 14.83
C VAL A 154 -31.31 11.17 13.37
N THR A 155 -30.34 10.71 12.58
CA THR A 155 -30.14 11.19 11.21
C THR A 155 -29.73 10.06 10.30
N ARG A 156 -30.16 10.13 9.04
CA ARG A 156 -29.65 9.34 7.92
C ARG A 156 -29.47 10.26 6.72
N GLU A 157 -28.25 10.40 6.25
CA GLU A 157 -27.89 11.30 5.16
C GLU A 157 -27.17 10.55 4.05
N ASP A 158 -27.49 10.90 2.81
CA ASP A 158 -26.71 10.46 1.65
C ASP A 158 -25.38 11.21 1.62
N ARG A 159 -24.28 10.46 1.57
CA ARG A 159 -22.92 10.99 1.71
C ARG A 159 -22.02 10.39 0.65
N ARG A 160 -21.31 11.28 -0.04
CA ARG A 160 -20.24 10.96 -0.99
C ARG A 160 -18.91 11.32 -0.34
N ILE A 161 -18.01 10.34 -0.23
CA ILE A 161 -16.72 10.48 0.43
C ILE A 161 -15.63 10.36 -0.62
N LEU A 162 -14.82 11.41 -0.77
CA LEU A 162 -13.60 11.37 -1.56
C LEU A 162 -12.47 10.83 -0.71
N VAL A 163 -11.79 9.82 -1.22
CA VAL A 163 -10.54 9.30 -0.68
C VAL A 163 -9.47 9.50 -1.74
N ARG A 164 -8.47 10.33 -1.42
CA ARG A 164 -7.33 10.61 -2.29
C ARG A 164 -6.11 9.86 -1.79
N PHE A 165 -5.40 9.24 -2.72
CA PHE A 165 -4.16 8.56 -2.43
C PHE A 165 -2.98 9.17 -3.16
N LYS A 166 -1.78 8.95 -2.62
CA LYS A 166 -0.52 9.28 -3.29
C LYS A 166 0.36 8.04 -3.40
N PRO A 167 1.00 7.81 -4.58
CA PRO A 167 1.98 6.75 -4.72
C PRO A 167 3.24 7.10 -3.91
N GLN A 168 3.70 6.19 -3.06
CA GLN A 168 4.90 6.36 -2.24
C GLN A 168 5.66 5.03 -2.12
N ALA A 169 6.93 5.04 -2.56
CA ALA A 169 7.86 3.90 -2.44
C ALA A 169 7.31 2.55 -2.94
N GLY A 170 6.51 2.55 -4.01
CA GLY A 170 5.89 1.33 -4.55
C GLY A 170 4.67 0.83 -3.76
N SER A 171 4.10 1.67 -2.90
CA SER A 171 2.82 1.49 -2.22
C SER A 171 1.92 2.71 -2.48
N VAL A 172 0.68 2.65 -2.02
CA VAL A 172 -0.28 3.75 -2.10
C VAL A 172 -0.65 4.16 -0.67
N ARG A 173 -0.54 5.45 -0.36
CA ARG A 173 -0.80 5.99 0.98
C ARG A 173 -1.95 6.99 0.94
N LEU A 174 -2.73 7.03 2.01
CA LEU A 174 -3.85 7.96 2.17
C LEU A 174 -3.29 9.39 2.28
N ALA A 175 -3.73 10.26 1.39
CA ALA A 175 -3.32 11.66 1.34
C ALA A 175 -4.44 12.59 1.83
N ALA A 176 -5.69 12.28 1.51
CA ALA A 176 -6.83 13.04 2.02
C ALA A 176 -8.08 12.16 2.07
N ILE A 177 -8.95 12.46 3.03
CA ILE A 177 -10.30 11.91 3.12
C ILE A 177 -11.25 13.03 3.48
N GLY A 178 -12.37 13.15 2.76
CA GLY A 178 -13.31 14.23 2.98
C GLY A 178 -14.66 13.97 2.33
N LYS A 179 -15.68 14.68 2.80
CA LYS A 179 -17.00 14.69 2.15
C LYS A 179 -16.94 15.52 0.87
N ILE A 180 -17.58 15.04 -0.19
CA ILE A 180 -17.91 15.84 -1.36
C ILE A 180 -19.36 16.28 -1.17
N SER A 181 -19.58 17.58 -0.99
CA SER A 181 -20.92 18.14 -1.05
C SER A 181 -21.44 17.96 -2.47
N ALA A 182 -22.63 17.38 -2.64
CA ALA A 182 -23.36 17.52 -3.89
C ALA A 182 -24.01 18.92 -3.90
N GLU A 183 -23.21 19.95 -4.15
CA GLU A 183 -23.67 21.34 -4.35
C GLU A 183 -22.56 22.09 -5.10
N GLU A 184 -22.51 21.88 -6.42
CA GLU A 184 -22.87 22.87 -7.46
C GLU A 184 -23.07 22.14 -8.81
#